data_AF-A0A4R6ZQU0-F1
#
_entry.id   AF-A0A4R6ZQU0-F1
#
_cell.length_a   1.000
_cell.length_b   1.000
_cell.length_c   1.000
_cell.angle_alpha   90.00
_cell.angle_beta   90.00
_cell.angle_gamma   90.00
#
_symmetry.space_group_name_H-M   'P 1'
#
loop_
_entity.id
_entity.type
_entity.pdbx_description
1 polymer ?
#
loop_
_entity_poly.entity_id
_entity_poly.type
_entity_poly.pdbx_seq_one_letter_code
_entity_poly.pdbx_strand_id
1 'polypeptide(L)' 'MRRALAENDLEASFTQHDLRAKVGNDAENDARAQELLSHSGVAVTRQHYRRKNKAIRPVK' A
#
# COMPACT_ATOMS: atom_id res chain seq x y z
N MET A 1 -16.97 2.72 6.80
CA MET A 1 -16.80 3.28 5.45
C MET A 1 -17.96 4.14 4.96
N ARG A 2 -19.24 3.77 5.10
CA ARG A 2 -20.37 4.57 4.55
C ARG A 2 -20.32 6.07 4.89
N ARG A 3 -20.12 6.41 6.16
CA ARG A 3 -19.98 7.81 6.60
C ARG A 3 -18.76 8.50 5.97
N ALA A 4 -17.60 7.85 6.02
CA ALA A 4 -16.36 8.39 5.44
C ALA A 4 -16.48 8.64 3.93
N LEU A 5 -17.15 7.76 3.19
CA LEU A 5 -17.45 7.92 1.76
C LEU A 5 -18.39 9.09 1.47
N ALA A 6 -19.35 9.36 2.35
CA ALA A 6 -20.32 10.44 2.15
C ALA A 6 -19.77 11.82 2.55
N GLU A 7 -18.88 11.87 3.53
CA GLU A 7 -18.40 13.12 4.14
C GLU A 7 -17.03 13.59 3.63
N ASN A 8 -16.34 12.79 2.80
CA ASN A 8 -14.98 13.09 2.34
C ASN A 8 -14.84 12.77 0.85
N ASP A 9 -13.74 13.19 0.24
CA ASP A 9 -13.40 12.91 -1.17
C ASP A 9 -12.92 11.48 -1.41
N LEU A 10 -13.44 10.51 -0.66
CA LEU A 10 -13.12 9.10 -0.85
C LEU A 10 -13.95 8.54 -2.00
N GLU A 11 -13.29 8.20 -3.11
CA GLU A 11 -13.95 7.59 -4.29
C GLU A 11 -14.35 6.12 -4.06
N ALA A 12 -13.66 5.42 -3.16
CA ALA A 12 -13.89 3.99 -2.91
C ALA A 12 -13.62 3.60 -1.46
N SER A 13 -14.29 2.54 -1.00
CA SER A 13 -14.03 1.96 0.32
C SER A 13 -12.70 1.24 0.35
N PHE A 14 -11.98 1.33 1.46
CA PHE A 14 -10.75 0.59 1.70
C PHE A 14 -10.84 -0.20 3.01
N THR A 15 -9.92 -1.15 3.17
CA THR A 15 -9.79 -2.00 4.35
C THR A 15 -8.50 -1.69 5.11
N GLN A 16 -8.35 -2.26 6.29
CA GLN A 16 -7.08 -2.20 7.03
C GLN A 16 -5.92 -2.83 6.24
N HIS A 17 -6.21 -3.85 5.42
CA HIS A 17 -5.19 -4.46 4.57
C HIS A 17 -4.68 -3.50 3.49
N ASP A 18 -5.55 -2.64 2.94
CA ASP A 18 -5.14 -1.62 1.97
C ASP A 18 -4.26 -0.54 2.60
N LEU A 19 -4.59 -0.13 3.83
CA LEU A 19 -3.73 0.79 4.59
C LEU A 19 -2.36 0.17 4.85
N ARG A 20 -2.29 -1.10 5.28
CA ARG A 20 -1.02 -1.81 5.45
C ARG A 20 -0.24 -1.90 4.14
N ALA A 21 -0.92 -2.18 3.02
CA ALA A 21 -0.29 -2.22 1.71
C ALA A 21 0.27 -0.86 1.30
N LYS A 22 -0.45 0.24 1.59
CA LYS A 22 0.04 1.60 1.36
C LYS A 22 1.30 1.90 2.18
N VAL A 23 1.29 1.59 3.48
CA VAL A 23 2.47 1.74 4.37
C VAL A 23 3.67 0.95 3.85
N GLY A 24 3.46 -0.32 3.50
CA GLY A 24 4.52 -1.16 2.95
C GLY A 24 5.08 -0.64 1.62
N ASN A 25 4.23 -0.05 0.78
CA ASN A 25 4.62 0.47 -0.52
C ASN A 25 5.35 1.81 -0.44
N ASP A 26 4.97 2.66 0.51
CA ASP A 26 5.61 3.98 0.73
C ASP A 26 6.97 3.88 1.43
N ALA A 27 7.28 2.73 2.03
CA ALA A 27 8.59 2.48 2.63
C ALA A 27 9.71 2.55 1.57
N GLU A 28 10.86 3.07 1.99
CA GLU A 28 12.04 3.31 1.14
C GLU A 28 12.57 2.02 0.50
N ASN A 29 12.53 0.92 1.23
CA ASN A 29 13.03 -0.38 0.80
C ASN A 29 12.26 -1.52 1.49
N ASP A 30 12.51 -2.75 1.02
CA ASP A 30 11.78 -3.92 1.49
C ASP A 30 12.09 -4.29 2.95
N ALA A 31 13.28 -3.98 3.45
CA ALA A 31 13.66 -4.22 4.85
C ALA A 31 12.88 -3.31 5.80
N ARG A 32 12.79 -2.01 5.47
CA ARG A 32 11.97 -1.06 6.22
C ARG A 32 10.49 -1.41 6.17
N ALA A 33 10.00 -1.82 5.00
CA ALA A 33 8.62 -2.30 4.87
C ALA A 33 8.36 -3.54 5.74
N GLN A 34 9.29 -4.50 5.79
CA GLN A 34 9.17 -5.70 6.62
C GLN A 34 9.11 -5.34 8.11
N GLU A 35 9.98 -4.43 8.56
CA GLU A 35 10.03 -3.96 9.95
C GLU A 35 8.69 -3.30 10.36
N LEU A 36 8.22 -2.33 9.56
CA LEU A 36 6.96 -1.61 9.81
C LEU A 36 5.74 -2.54 9.84
N LEU A 37 5.76 -3.59 9.02
CA LEU A 37 4.66 -4.55 8.94
C LEU A 37 4.81 -5.73 9.90
N SER A 38 5.96 -5.84 10.58
CA SER A 38 6.33 -6.92 11.50
C SER A 38 6.20 -8.32 10.87
N HIS A 39 6.60 -8.46 9.62
CA HIS A 39 6.61 -9.78 8.97
C HIS A 39 7.89 -10.55 9.31
N SER A 40 7.74 -11.87 9.51
CA SER A 40 8.85 -12.78 9.77
C SER A 40 9.83 -12.91 8.60
N GLY A 41 9.39 -12.59 7.38
CA GLY A 41 10.23 -12.63 6.20
C GLY A 41 9.80 -11.65 5.12
N VAL A 42 10.78 -11.23 4.31
CA VAL A 42 10.59 -10.23 3.25
C VAL A 42 9.70 -10.71 2.10
N ALA A 43 9.56 -12.03 1.90
CA ALA A 43 8.78 -12.60 0.81
C ALA A 43 7.30 -12.19 0.86
N VAL A 44 6.69 -12.26 2.05
CA VAL A 44 5.28 -11.86 2.27
C VAL A 44 5.11 -10.36 2.05
N THR A 45 6.06 -9.56 2.54
CA THR A 45 6.08 -8.11 2.32
C THR A 45 6.12 -7.77 0.83
N ARG A 46 7.04 -8.38 0.07
CA ARG A 46 7.17 -8.16 -1.38
C ARG A 46 5.93 -8.56 -2.14
N GLN A 47 5.36 -9.72 -1.83
CA GLN A 47 4.24 -10.28 -2.57
C GLN A 47 2.95 -9.47 -2.38
N HIS A 48 2.64 -9.06 -1.15
CA HIS A 48 1.32 -8.49 -0.82
C HIS A 48 1.34 -6.99 -0.56
N TYR A 49 2.48 -6.44 -0.11
CA TYR A 49 2.57 -5.08 0.42
C TYR A 49 3.53 -4.17 -0.37
N ARG A 50 4.29 -4.71 -1.33
CA ARG A 50 5.12 -3.94 -2.30
C ARG A 50 4.47 -3.95 -3.68
N ARG A 51 3.31 -3.29 -3.79
CA ARG A 51 2.51 -3.24 -5.02
C ARG A 51 3.27 -2.39 -6.07
N LYS A 52 3.72 -3.01 -7.18
CA LYS A 52 4.50 -2.32 -8.22
C LYS A 52 3.76 -1.09 -8.75
N ASN A 53 4.42 0.06 -8.74
CA ASN A 53 3.96 1.24 -9.45
C ASN A 53 3.90 0.92 -10.95
N LYS A 54 2.84 1.33 -11.64
CA LYS A 54 2.86 1.33 -13.10
C LYS A 54 3.91 2.34 -13.55
N ALA A 55 4.92 1.88 -14.28
CA ALA A 55 5.83 2.76 -14.97
C ALA A 55 5.03 3.49 -16.08
N ILE A 56 4.71 4.76 -15.85
CA ILE A 56 4.10 5.60 -16.88
C ILE A 56 5.21 6.09 -17.78
N ARG A 57 5.12 5.75 -19.07
CA ARG A 57 5.99 6.35 -20.09
C ARG A 57 5.40 7.72 -20.47
N PRO A 58 6.19 8.80 -20.50
CA PRO A 58 5.70 10.09 -20.98
C PRO A 58 5.15 9.95 -22.40
N VAL A 59 4.06 10.66 -22.68
CA VAL A 59 3.61 10.85 -24.07
C VAL A 59 4.64 11.77 -24.75
N LYS A 60 5.12 11.39 -25.94
CA LYS A 60 6.03 12.21 -26.74
C LYS A 60 5.40 13.54 -27.13
#